data_AF-A0A662AWG1-F1
#
_entry.id   AF-A0A662AWG1-F1
#
_cell.length_a   1.000
_cell.length_b   1.000
_cell.length_c   1.000
_cell.angle_alpha   90.00
_cell.angle_beta   90.00
_cell.angle_gamma   90.00
#
_symmetry.space_group_name_H-M   'P 1'
#
loop_
_entity.id
_entity.type
_entity.pdbx_description
1 polymer ?
#
loop_
_entity_poly.entity_id
_entity_poly.type
_entity_poly.pdbx_seq_one_letter_code
_entity_poly.pdbx_strand_id
1 'polypeptide(L)'
;MAKEGDDVLETTVTGSVDENTVGVYSIVYSATNSDGYDGSATQTVFVYDPSITTDFSGTYPSGITRTEGDGTNPRNYVGEVNITLVQPGIFYVDCLLGGTYSLFYGYGLAYAMTGYISVEADNSLHHLSSFVQGWGDGLEGFQNGLYNGVTGIPYWESIYANGNIYAITLTN
;
A
#
# COMPACT_ATOMS: atom_id res chain seq x y z
N MET A 1 2.64 -27.52 3.75
CA MET A 1 2.78 -28.32 4.99
C MET A 1 4.16 -28.04 5.56
N ALA A 2 4.25 -27.66 6.84
CA ALA A 2 5.54 -27.51 7.52
C ALA A 2 6.14 -28.89 7.81
N LYS A 3 7.46 -29.01 7.70
CA LYS A 3 8.17 -30.27 7.93
C LYS A 3 9.49 -30.08 8.68
N GLU A 4 9.84 -31.07 9.49
CA GLU A 4 11.17 -31.28 10.06
C GLU A 4 11.71 -32.62 9.50
N GLY A 5 12.64 -32.57 8.54
CA GLY A 5 12.98 -33.75 7.76
C GLY A 5 11.76 -34.31 7.01
N ASP A 6 11.39 -35.55 7.30
CA ASP A 6 10.20 -36.20 6.74
C ASP A 6 8.95 -36.03 7.62
N ASP A 7 9.10 -35.56 8.87
CA ASP A 7 8.00 -35.40 9.81
C ASP A 7 7.17 -34.17 9.49
N VAL A 8 5.84 -34.33 9.56
CA VAL A 8 4.88 -33.24 9.34
C VAL A 8 4.63 -32.55 10.67
N LEU A 9 4.88 -31.23 10.72
CA LEU A 9 4.63 -30.43 11.91
C LEU A 9 3.19 -29.91 11.96
N GLU A 10 2.64 -29.81 13.16
CA GLU A 10 1.37 -29.12 13.38
C GLU A 10 1.54 -27.64 13.03
N THR A 11 0.63 -27.12 12.20
CA THR A 11 0.69 -25.74 11.73
C THR A 11 -0.43 -24.94 12.36
N THR A 12 -0.09 -23.82 12.98
CA THR A 12 -1.04 -22.81 13.44
C THR A 12 -1.30 -21.83 12.30
N VAL A 13 -2.58 -21.48 12.08
CA VAL A 13 -3.00 -20.51 11.08
C VAL A 13 -3.62 -19.32 11.79
N THR A 14 -3.13 -18.12 11.52
CA THR A 14 -3.69 -16.86 12.03
C THR A 14 -4.03 -15.91 10.89
N GLY A 15 -4.98 -15.03 11.13
CA GLY A 15 -5.59 -14.17 10.12
C GLY A 15 -6.94 -14.71 9.63
N SER A 16 -7.73 -13.85 9.00
CA SER A 16 -9.01 -14.19 8.40
C SER A 16 -9.20 -13.38 7.11
N VAL A 17 -9.97 -13.94 6.17
CA VAL A 17 -10.37 -13.25 4.95
C VAL A 17 -11.86 -12.97 5.04
N ASP A 18 -12.24 -11.72 4.78
CA ASP A 18 -13.64 -11.37 4.50
C ASP A 18 -13.81 -11.32 2.98
N GLU A 19 -14.47 -12.35 2.43
CA GLU A 19 -14.67 -12.47 0.98
C GLU A 19 -15.65 -11.43 0.39
N ASN A 20 -16.35 -10.67 1.24
CA ASN A 20 -17.32 -9.66 0.82
C ASN A 20 -16.76 -8.24 0.82
N THR A 21 -15.53 -8.04 1.28
CA THR A 21 -14.91 -6.73 1.40
C THR A 21 -13.65 -6.68 0.55
N VAL A 22 -13.57 -5.71 -0.38
CA VAL A 22 -12.36 -5.49 -1.18
C VAL A 22 -11.20 -5.19 -0.23
N GLY A 23 -10.08 -5.88 -0.41
CA GLY A 23 -8.99 -5.78 0.56
C GLY A 23 -7.79 -6.67 0.29
N VAL A 24 -6.73 -6.39 1.05
CA VAL A 24 -5.51 -7.19 1.12
C VAL A 24 -5.44 -7.83 2.50
N TYR A 25 -5.52 -9.15 2.54
CA TYR A 25 -5.53 -9.95 3.77
C TYR A 25 -4.23 -10.72 3.91
N SER A 26 -3.75 -10.83 5.16
CA SER A 26 -2.55 -11.59 5.49
C SER A 26 -2.93 -12.82 6.30
N ILE A 27 -2.58 -14.00 5.80
CA ILE A 27 -2.70 -15.27 6.52
C ILE A 27 -1.30 -15.75 6.88
N VAL A 28 -1.07 -15.99 8.16
CA VAL A 28 0.23 -16.45 8.67
C VAL A 28 0.11 -17.91 9.08
N TYR A 29 0.99 -18.73 8.51
CA TYR A 29 1.18 -20.12 8.85
C TYR A 29 2.45 -20.23 9.69
N SER A 30 2.36 -20.77 10.91
CA SER A 30 3.51 -20.99 11.77
C SER A 30 3.58 -22.41 12.30
N ALA A 31 4.79 -22.90 12.53
CA ALA A 31 5.05 -24.17 13.18
C ALA A 31 6.33 -24.07 14.01
N THR A 32 6.41 -24.86 15.08
CA THR A 32 7.60 -24.98 15.94
C THR A 32 8.15 -26.38 15.79
N ASN A 33 9.45 -26.52 15.54
CA ASN A 33 10.08 -27.84 15.43
C ASN A 33 10.35 -28.46 16.81
N SER A 34 10.83 -29.71 16.85
CA SER A 34 11.06 -30.44 18.11
C SER A 34 12.13 -29.80 19.01
N ASP A 35 13.06 -29.04 18.44
CA ASP A 35 14.09 -28.28 19.17
C ASP A 35 13.60 -26.92 19.69
N GLY A 36 12.36 -26.53 19.38
CA GLY A 36 11.75 -25.28 19.84
C GLY A 36 12.03 -24.05 18.96
N TYR A 37 12.46 -24.24 17.71
CA TYR A 37 12.63 -23.17 16.72
C TYR A 37 11.34 -22.94 15.92
N ASP A 38 10.95 -21.66 15.83
CA ASP A 38 9.78 -21.24 15.06
C ASP A 38 10.11 -21.01 13.58
N GLY A 39 9.20 -21.42 12.72
CA GLY A 39 9.16 -21.05 11.31
C GLY A 39 7.80 -20.49 10.95
N SER A 40 7.77 -19.49 10.07
CA SER A 40 6.52 -18.93 9.56
C SER A 40 6.57 -18.65 8.05
N ALA A 41 5.40 -18.69 7.43
CA ALA A 41 5.17 -18.26 6.07
C ALA A 41 3.91 -17.39 6.01
N THR A 42 3.98 -16.30 5.26
CA THR A 42 2.85 -15.38 5.08
C THR A 42 2.29 -15.53 3.68
N GLN A 43 0.96 -15.68 3.59
CA GLN A 43 0.21 -15.65 2.35
C GLN A 43 -0.58 -14.35 2.29
N THR A 44 -0.38 -13.58 1.21
CA THR A 44 -1.24 -12.44 0.87
C THR A 44 -2.43 -12.94 0.04
N VAL A 45 -3.63 -12.53 0.43
CA VAL A 45 -4.89 -12.83 -0.27
C VAL A 45 -5.54 -11.52 -0.69
N PHE A 46 -5.93 -11.42 -1.95
CA PHE A 46 -6.63 -10.26 -2.51
C PHE A 46 -8.10 -10.61 -2.70
N VAL A 47 -8.99 -9.79 -2.16
CA VAL A 47 -10.44 -9.81 -2.46
C VAL A 47 -10.73 -8.57 -3.27
N TYR A 48 -11.35 -8.73 -4.44
CA TYR A 48 -11.57 -7.65 -5.41
C TYR A 48 -12.87 -7.84 -6.18
N ASP A 49 -13.40 -6.76 -6.76
CA ASP A 49 -14.53 -6.82 -7.69
C ASP A 49 -14.03 -7.08 -9.12
N PRO A 50 -14.31 -8.27 -9.71
CA PRO A 50 -13.84 -8.61 -11.04
C PRO A 50 -14.49 -7.80 -12.17
N SER A 51 -15.54 -7.02 -11.89
CA SER A 51 -16.19 -6.15 -12.88
C SER A 51 -15.42 -4.83 -13.12
N ILE A 52 -14.51 -4.46 -12.22
CA ILE A 52 -13.69 -3.25 -12.36
C ILE A 52 -12.62 -3.46 -13.43
N THR A 53 -12.67 -2.67 -14.49
CA THR A 53 -11.70 -2.73 -15.61
C THR A 53 -10.76 -1.54 -15.66
N THR A 54 -10.87 -0.60 -14.72
CA THR A 54 -10.01 0.59 -14.67
C THR A 54 -8.56 0.17 -14.45
N ASP A 55 -7.66 0.69 -15.29
CA ASP A 55 -6.22 0.47 -15.19
C ASP A 55 -5.49 1.81 -15.37
N PHE A 56 -4.83 2.27 -14.31
CA PHE A 56 -3.94 3.42 -14.31
C PHE A 56 -2.52 3.01 -13.86
N SER A 57 -2.12 1.77 -14.14
CA SER A 57 -0.74 1.35 -13.91
C SER A 57 0.23 2.13 -14.80
N GLY A 58 1.41 2.41 -14.26
CA GLY A 58 2.39 3.24 -14.93
C GLY A 58 3.40 3.86 -13.97
N THR A 59 4.37 4.53 -14.56
CA THR A 59 5.36 5.35 -13.85
C THR A 59 5.00 6.81 -14.05
N TYR A 60 4.82 7.54 -12.95
CA TYR A 60 4.35 8.92 -12.96
C TYR A 60 5.34 9.82 -12.23
N PRO A 61 5.78 10.94 -12.83
CA PRO A 61 6.29 12.05 -12.06
C PRO A 61 5.21 12.52 -11.07
N SER A 62 5.61 12.76 -9.82
CA SER A 62 4.72 13.19 -8.75
C SER A 62 5.06 14.61 -8.30
N GLY A 63 4.05 15.47 -8.23
CA GLY A 63 4.07 16.68 -7.43
C GLY A 63 3.46 16.39 -6.06
N ILE A 64 4.12 16.84 -4.99
CA ILE A 64 3.66 16.62 -3.61
C ILE A 64 3.47 17.97 -2.95
N THR A 65 2.28 18.24 -2.42
CA THR A 65 2.09 19.33 -1.47
C THR A 65 1.95 18.73 -0.08
N ARG A 66 2.94 18.96 0.78
CA ARG A 66 2.88 18.60 2.20
C ARG A 66 2.41 19.79 3.02
N THR A 67 1.32 19.64 3.77
CA THR A 67 0.88 20.61 4.79
C THR A 67 0.94 19.98 6.18
N GLU A 68 1.07 20.81 7.21
CA GLU A 68 0.91 20.32 8.58
C GLU A 68 -0.54 19.88 8.83
N GLY A 69 -0.78 19.10 9.88
CA GLY A 69 -2.11 18.55 10.18
C GLY A 69 -3.20 19.60 10.49
N ASP A 70 -2.82 20.84 10.75
CA ASP A 70 -3.73 21.98 10.88
C ASP A 70 -3.99 22.72 9.54
N GLY A 71 -3.44 22.21 8.44
CA GLY A 71 -3.55 22.78 7.09
C GLY A 71 -2.57 23.92 6.82
N THR A 72 -1.62 24.21 7.70
CA THR A 72 -0.68 25.32 7.54
C THR A 72 0.64 24.89 6.89
N ASN A 73 1.46 25.91 6.56
CA ASN A 73 2.84 25.78 6.08
C ASN A 73 3.05 24.79 4.90
N PRO A 74 2.36 25.02 3.75
CA PRO A 74 2.49 24.17 2.59
C PRO A 74 3.91 24.16 2.04
N ARG A 75 4.41 22.97 1.72
CA ARG A 75 5.72 22.73 1.11
C ARG A 75 5.57 21.83 -0.09
N ASN A 76 6.20 22.23 -1.19
CA ASN A 76 6.11 21.50 -2.45
C ASN A 76 7.38 20.67 -2.67
N TYR A 77 7.18 19.42 -3.07
CA TYR A 77 8.23 18.49 -3.45
C TYR A 77 7.91 17.88 -4.81
N VAL A 78 8.90 17.23 -5.38
CA VAL A 78 8.77 16.42 -6.59
C VAL A 78 9.36 15.04 -6.36
N GLY A 79 8.81 14.04 -7.00
CA GLY A 79 9.29 12.67 -6.97
C GLY A 79 8.81 11.88 -8.17
N GLU A 80 8.74 10.58 -7.98
CA GLU A 80 8.21 9.62 -8.92
C GLU A 80 7.45 8.54 -8.13
N VAL A 81 6.40 8.00 -8.74
CA VAL A 81 5.62 6.88 -8.21
C VAL A 81 5.42 5.86 -9.31
N ASN A 82 5.69 4.59 -9.00
CA ASN A 82 5.34 3.45 -9.83
C ASN A 82 4.08 2.78 -9.29
N ILE A 83 3.09 2.63 -10.15
CA ILE A 83 1.81 1.98 -9.88
C ILE A 83 1.71 0.71 -10.72
N THR A 84 1.44 -0.42 -10.09
CA THR A 84 1.28 -1.72 -10.76
C THR A 84 -0.13 -2.26 -10.52
N LEU A 85 -0.84 -2.66 -11.56
CA LEU A 85 -2.11 -3.39 -11.43
C LEU A 85 -1.80 -4.81 -10.91
N VAL A 86 -2.43 -5.19 -9.80
CA VAL A 86 -2.20 -6.49 -9.15
C VAL A 86 -3.41 -7.41 -9.35
N GLN A 87 -4.61 -6.86 -9.25
CA GLN A 87 -5.89 -7.48 -9.55
C GLN A 87 -6.82 -6.43 -10.14
N PRO A 88 -7.93 -6.81 -10.80
CA PRO A 88 -8.98 -5.86 -11.19
C PRO A 88 -9.32 -4.91 -10.04
N GLY A 89 -9.14 -3.61 -10.29
CA GLY A 89 -9.38 -2.56 -9.30
C GLY A 89 -8.35 -2.44 -8.16
N ILE A 90 -7.34 -3.31 -8.02
CA ILE A 90 -6.32 -3.23 -6.96
C ILE A 90 -4.94 -2.95 -7.55
N PHE A 91 -4.28 -1.94 -6.98
CA PHE A 91 -2.96 -1.49 -7.40
C PHE A 91 -1.97 -1.55 -6.25
N TYR A 92 -0.74 -1.95 -6.56
CA TYR A 92 0.43 -1.71 -5.73
C TYR A 92 1.03 -0.35 -6.07
N VAL A 93 1.38 0.44 -5.05
CA VAL A 93 2.02 1.74 -5.15
C VAL A 93 3.36 1.66 -4.42
N ASP A 94 4.45 1.97 -5.11
CA ASP A 94 5.79 1.91 -4.52
C ASP A 94 6.04 3.00 -3.46
N CYS A 95 5.35 4.14 -3.57
CA CYS A 95 5.40 5.20 -2.57
C CYS A 95 4.11 6.05 -2.51
N LEU A 96 3.22 5.75 -1.56
CA LEU A 96 2.01 6.53 -1.27
C LEU A 96 2.30 7.97 -0.79
N LEU A 97 3.53 8.26 -0.36
CA LEU A 97 4.02 9.61 -0.02
C LEU A 97 4.67 10.34 -1.21
N GLY A 98 4.48 9.84 -2.43
CA GLY A 98 4.94 10.48 -3.66
C GLY A 98 6.46 10.49 -3.86
N GLY A 99 7.23 9.74 -3.07
CA GLY A 99 8.69 9.78 -3.11
C GLY A 99 9.33 10.84 -2.19
N THR A 100 8.56 11.47 -1.29
CA THR A 100 9.05 12.55 -0.41
C THR A 100 10.31 12.15 0.37
N TYR A 101 10.30 10.99 1.03
CA TYR A 101 11.44 10.56 1.86
C TYR A 101 12.47 9.73 1.08
N SER A 102 12.00 8.80 0.24
CA SER A 102 12.86 7.89 -0.51
C SER A 102 13.70 8.60 -1.57
N LEU A 103 13.10 9.54 -2.31
CA LEU A 103 13.72 10.23 -3.45
C LEU A 103 14.13 11.66 -3.10
N PHE A 104 13.18 12.52 -2.70
CA PHE A 104 13.46 13.94 -2.50
C PHE A 104 14.46 14.18 -1.34
N TYR A 105 14.22 13.59 -0.17
CA TYR A 105 15.19 13.63 0.93
C TYR A 105 16.33 12.60 0.79
N GLY A 106 16.20 11.64 -0.13
CA GLY A 106 17.25 10.69 -0.47
C GLY A 106 17.55 9.67 0.64
N TYR A 107 16.60 9.36 1.51
CA TYR A 107 16.81 8.35 2.57
C TYR A 107 16.91 6.92 2.03
N GLY A 108 16.52 6.71 0.76
CA GLY A 108 16.57 5.42 0.08
C GLY A 108 15.24 4.67 0.12
N LEU A 109 15.16 3.58 -0.66
CA LEU A 109 13.89 2.88 -0.93
C LEU A 109 13.26 2.24 0.32
N ALA A 110 14.05 1.95 1.36
CA ALA A 110 13.50 1.47 2.63
C ALA A 110 12.56 2.48 3.29
N TYR A 111 12.65 3.77 2.94
CA TYR A 111 11.82 4.86 3.47
C TYR A 111 10.69 5.26 2.53
N ALA A 112 10.40 4.44 1.51
CA ALA A 112 9.20 4.60 0.70
C ALA A 112 7.99 3.98 1.44
N MET A 113 6.87 4.70 1.47
CA MET A 113 5.59 4.19 1.97
C MET A 113 4.94 3.32 0.91
N THR A 114 5.42 2.07 0.79
CA THR A 114 4.83 1.09 -0.12
C THR A 114 3.42 0.74 0.34
N GLY A 115 2.53 0.34 -0.58
CA GLY A 115 1.19 -0.08 -0.17
C GLY A 115 0.28 -0.49 -1.31
N TYR A 116 -0.96 -0.79 -0.96
CA TYR A 116 -2.00 -1.14 -1.92
C TYR A 116 -3.18 -0.19 -1.80
N ILE A 117 -3.75 0.17 -2.94
CA ILE A 117 -5.00 0.95 -3.05
C ILE A 117 -5.99 0.22 -3.96
N SER A 118 -7.29 0.43 -3.75
CA SER A 118 -8.32 0.03 -4.70
C SER A 118 -8.89 1.23 -5.46
N VAL A 119 -9.52 0.98 -6.60
CA VAL A 119 -10.47 1.88 -7.27
C VAL A 119 -11.83 1.20 -7.37
N GLU A 120 -12.88 1.95 -7.04
CA GLU A 120 -14.26 1.48 -7.15
C GLU A 120 -14.90 1.96 -8.46
N ALA A 121 -16.11 1.47 -8.75
CA ALA A 121 -16.84 1.81 -9.98
C ALA A 121 -17.18 3.30 -10.12
N ASP A 122 -17.23 4.05 -9.01
CA ASP A 122 -17.44 5.50 -8.99
C ASP A 122 -16.13 6.31 -9.11
N ASN A 123 -15.01 5.62 -9.34
CA ASN A 123 -13.65 6.14 -9.39
C ASN A 123 -13.08 6.64 -8.05
N SER A 124 -13.75 6.39 -6.92
CA SER A 124 -13.13 6.61 -5.63
C SER A 124 -11.94 5.67 -5.43
N LEU A 125 -10.89 6.17 -4.78
CA LEU A 125 -9.73 5.36 -4.40
C LEU A 125 -9.77 5.11 -2.89
N HIS A 126 -9.45 3.89 -2.49
CA HIS A 126 -9.36 3.51 -1.07
C HIS A 126 -7.99 2.95 -0.74
N HIS A 127 -7.53 3.24 0.47
CA HIS A 127 -6.34 2.63 1.04
C HIS A 127 -6.65 1.22 1.54
N LEU A 128 -5.81 0.25 1.16
CA LEU A 128 -5.94 -1.14 1.60
C LEU A 128 -4.82 -1.51 2.58
N SER A 129 -3.60 -1.07 2.33
CA SER A 129 -2.47 -1.25 3.25
C SER A 129 -1.31 -0.33 2.91
N SER A 130 -0.46 -0.05 3.90
CA SER A 130 0.78 0.70 3.69
C SER A 130 1.83 0.36 4.73
N PHE A 131 3.10 0.46 4.35
CA PHE A 131 4.22 0.19 5.23
C PHE A 131 5.52 0.88 4.77
N VAL A 132 6.25 1.45 5.72
CA VAL A 132 7.62 1.94 5.56
C VAL A 132 8.58 0.99 6.27
N GLN A 133 9.41 0.29 5.51
CA GLN A 133 10.37 -0.67 6.08
C GLN A 133 11.37 -0.02 7.05
N GLY A 134 11.86 1.18 6.72
CA GLY A 134 12.88 1.89 7.48
C GLY A 134 12.42 2.42 8.84
N TRP A 135 11.10 2.55 9.04
CA TRP A 135 10.49 3.06 10.27
C TRP A 135 9.60 2.04 10.98
N GLY A 136 9.12 1.02 10.26
CA GLY A 136 8.25 -0.01 10.84
C GLY A 136 6.82 0.47 11.07
N ASP A 137 6.38 1.51 10.36
CA ASP A 137 5.05 2.11 10.49
C ASP A 137 4.32 2.23 9.14
N GLY A 138 3.10 2.75 9.16
CA GLY A 138 2.25 2.93 8.00
C GLY A 138 1.54 4.29 8.03
N LEU A 139 0.63 4.50 7.07
CA LEU A 139 -0.19 5.71 7.04
C LEU A 139 -1.11 5.80 8.26
N GLU A 140 -1.33 7.03 8.72
CA GLU A 140 -2.29 7.36 9.77
C GLU A 140 -3.71 7.53 9.18
N GLY A 141 -3.78 7.79 7.87
CA GLY A 141 -5.02 7.95 7.13
C GLY A 141 -4.80 8.14 5.64
N PHE A 142 -5.89 8.06 4.89
CA PHE A 142 -5.94 8.26 3.44
C PHE A 142 -7.28 8.91 3.10
N GLN A 143 -7.24 9.99 2.34
CA GLN A 143 -8.43 10.76 2.01
C GLN A 143 -8.37 11.33 0.59
N ASN A 144 -9.51 11.83 0.11
CA ASN A 144 -9.65 12.47 -1.20
C ASN A 144 -9.11 11.63 -2.37
N GLY A 145 -9.12 10.30 -2.22
CA GLY A 145 -8.69 9.37 -3.25
C GLY A 145 -9.68 9.37 -4.42
N LEU A 146 -9.21 9.74 -5.61
CA LEU A 146 -10.02 9.80 -6.81
C LEU A 146 -9.20 9.49 -8.05
N TYR A 147 -9.76 8.68 -8.94
CA TYR A 147 -9.28 8.53 -10.30
C TYR A 147 -10.07 9.43 -11.26
N ASN A 148 -9.37 10.26 -12.03
CA ASN A 148 -10.02 11.07 -13.06
C ASN A 148 -10.07 10.28 -14.38
N GLY A 149 -11.24 9.71 -14.69
CA GLY A 149 -11.46 8.94 -15.92
C GLY A 149 -11.33 9.73 -17.23
N VAL A 150 -11.27 11.07 -17.19
CA VAL A 150 -11.02 11.90 -18.38
C VAL A 150 -9.53 12.07 -18.63
N THR A 151 -8.74 12.34 -17.58
CA THR A 151 -7.30 12.59 -17.72
C THR A 151 -6.47 11.32 -17.61
N GLY A 152 -7.01 10.24 -17.05
CA GLY A 152 -6.30 9.00 -16.77
C GLY A 152 -5.37 9.09 -15.56
N ILE A 153 -5.58 10.06 -14.67
CA ILE A 153 -4.65 10.39 -13.59
C ILE A 153 -5.33 10.19 -12.23
N PRO A 154 -4.73 9.38 -11.32
CA PRO A 154 -5.17 9.30 -9.94
C PRO A 154 -4.63 10.45 -9.08
N TYR A 155 -5.38 10.79 -8.04
CA TYR A 155 -5.02 11.74 -6.99
C TYR A 155 -5.37 11.13 -5.63
N TRP A 156 -4.57 11.43 -4.61
CA TRP A 156 -4.90 11.10 -3.23
C TRP A 156 -4.16 12.00 -2.24
N GLU A 157 -4.67 12.00 -1.01
CA GLU A 157 -4.00 12.59 0.15
C GLU A 157 -3.65 11.51 1.17
N SER A 158 -2.36 11.37 1.44
CA SER A 158 -1.86 10.52 2.50
C SER A 158 -1.70 11.32 3.80
N ILE A 159 -2.15 10.77 4.92
CA ILE A 159 -1.96 11.36 6.25
C ILE A 159 -0.86 10.62 6.98
N TYR A 160 0.19 11.33 7.39
CA TYR A 160 1.37 10.71 7.98
C TYR A 160 2.20 11.68 8.85
N ALA A 161 2.96 11.13 9.79
CA ALA A 161 3.90 11.84 10.66
C ALA A 161 3.25 12.94 11.49
N ASN A 162 2.28 12.58 12.34
CA ASN A 162 1.49 13.48 13.20
C ASN A 162 0.45 14.31 12.42
N GLY A 163 -0.31 13.65 11.55
CA GLY A 163 -1.45 14.24 10.85
C GLY A 163 -1.08 15.08 9.63
N ASN A 164 0.18 15.15 9.22
CA ASN A 164 0.56 15.93 8.04
C ASN A 164 -0.07 15.34 6.79
N ILE A 165 -0.56 16.21 5.92
CA ILE A 165 -1.26 15.83 4.70
C ILE A 165 -0.26 15.90 3.55
N TYR A 166 -0.17 14.84 2.75
CA TYR A 166 0.63 14.74 1.54
C TYR A 166 -0.32 14.58 0.35
N ALA A 167 -0.64 15.69 -0.31
CA ALA A 167 -1.43 15.69 -1.53
C ALA A 167 -0.56 15.29 -2.72
N ILE A 168 -0.85 14.13 -3.32
CA ILE A 168 -0.08 13.53 -4.42
C ILE A 168 -0.79 13.83 -5.74
N THR A 169 -0.15 14.67 -6.55
CA THR A 169 -0.60 15.01 -7.90
C THR A 169 0.30 14.32 -8.90
N LEU A 170 -0.22 13.32 -9.62
CA LEU A 170 0.52 12.65 -10.68
C LEU A 170 0.34 13.38 -12.02
N THR A 171 1.29 13.17 -12.94
CA THR A 171 1.27 13.76 -14.28
C THR A 171 1.67 12.73 -15.33
N ASN A 172 1.12 12.85 -16.55
CA ASN A 172 1.46 12.02 -17.70
C ASN A 172 2.76 12.47 -18.39
#